data_AF-W2CEU4-F1
#
_entry.id   AF-W2CEU4-F1
#
_cell.length_a   1.000
_cell.length_b   1.000
_cell.length_c   1.000
_cell.angle_alpha   90.00
_cell.angle_beta   90.00
_cell.angle_gamma   90.00
#
_symmetry.space_group_name_H-M   'P 1'
#
loop_
_entity.id
_entity.type
_entity.pdbx_description
1 polymer ?
#
loop_
_entity_poly.entity_id
_entity_poly.type
_entity_poly.pdbx_seq_one_letter_code
_entity_poly.pdbx_strand_id
1 'polypeptide(L)'
;MPGDYSVVKCKKIFSDFEKMKADPVDVADLMLFYVEIGCRFTLTYGDIDEPFYASFARYFDKTMKYIRANNLMSVYRNRAKKIVDSVYDDVGWGFPDELLDSYNKYVTK
;
A
#
# COMPACT_ATOMS: atom_id res chain seq x y z
N MET A 1 -47.30 -2.49 9.00
CA MET A 1 -46.30 -3.55 8.80
C MET A 1 -45.00 -3.13 9.45
N PRO A 2 -44.46 -3.85 10.44
CA PRO A 2 -43.07 -3.70 10.82
C PRO A 2 -42.35 -5.02 10.52
N GLY A 3 -41.86 -5.14 9.29
CA GLY A 3 -40.88 -6.16 8.95
C GLY A 3 -39.51 -5.77 9.49
N ASP A 4 -38.91 -6.67 10.27
CA ASP A 4 -37.49 -7.01 10.14
C ASP A 4 -36.38 -6.03 10.58
N TYR A 5 -36.58 -5.16 11.57
CA TYR A 5 -35.46 -4.61 12.36
C TYR A 5 -35.03 -5.57 13.49
N SER A 6 -34.80 -6.84 13.13
CA SER A 6 -34.36 -7.85 14.08
C SER A 6 -32.92 -7.55 14.51
N VAL A 7 -32.70 -7.41 15.81
CA VAL A 7 -31.35 -7.34 16.43
C VAL A 7 -30.45 -8.48 15.93
N VAL A 8 -31.05 -9.64 15.59
CA VAL A 8 -30.34 -10.80 15.02
C VAL A 8 -29.78 -10.49 13.62
N LYS A 9 -30.53 -9.77 12.76
CA LYS A 9 -30.03 -9.32 11.45
C LYS A 9 -28.87 -8.34 11.61
N CYS A 10 -28.96 -7.38 12.53
CA CYS A 10 -27.84 -6.47 12.81
C CYS A 10 -26.59 -7.21 13.32
N LYS A 11 -26.74 -8.15 14.26
CA LYS A 11 -25.62 -8.97 14.75
C LYS A 11 -24.99 -9.83 13.65
N LYS A 12 -25.80 -10.35 12.73
CA LYS A 12 -25.31 -11.09 11.56
C LYS A 12 -24.53 -10.19 10.61
N ILE A 13 -25.02 -8.98 10.34
CA ILE A 13 -24.30 -7.99 9.50
C ILE A 13 -22.94 -7.65 10.12
N PHE A 14 -22.87 -7.40 11.44
CA PHE A 14 -21.58 -7.17 12.10
C PHE A 14 -20.66 -8.38 11.99
N SER A 15 -21.17 -9.59 12.23
CA SER A 15 -20.38 -10.82 12.09
C SER A 15 -19.90 -11.05 10.65
N ASP A 16 -20.74 -10.78 9.66
CA ASP A 16 -20.41 -10.97 8.25
C ASP A 16 -19.41 -9.89 7.79
N PHE A 17 -19.52 -8.66 8.29
CA PHE A 17 -18.53 -7.59 8.09
C PHE A 17 -17.20 -7.90 8.77
N GLU A 18 -17.22 -8.44 9.99
CA GLU A 18 -16.03 -8.93 10.70
C GLU A 18 -15.38 -10.13 10.01
N LYS A 19 -16.15 -10.98 9.32
CA LYS A 19 -15.63 -12.11 8.51
C LYS A 19 -15.11 -11.67 7.16
N MET A 20 -15.59 -10.54 6.66
CA MET A 20 -15.10 -9.89 5.45
C MET A 20 -13.66 -9.39 5.62
N LYS A 21 -12.94 -9.78 6.70
CA LYS A 21 -11.49 -9.56 6.90
C LYS A 21 -10.82 -9.68 5.55
N ALA A 22 -10.53 -8.53 4.96
CA ALA A 22 -9.95 -8.49 3.63
C ALA A 22 -8.69 -9.35 3.68
N ASP A 23 -8.53 -10.21 2.67
CA ASP A 23 -7.36 -11.07 2.61
C ASP A 23 -6.13 -10.16 2.71
N PRO A 24 -5.18 -10.42 3.61
CA PRO A 24 -3.96 -9.63 3.70
C PRO A 24 -3.24 -9.48 2.35
N VAL A 25 -3.38 -10.47 1.45
CA VAL A 25 -2.91 -10.40 0.07
C VAL A 25 -3.59 -9.26 -0.68
N ASP A 26 -4.93 -9.19 -0.67
CA ASP A 26 -5.72 -8.16 -1.35
C ASP A 26 -5.45 -6.77 -0.79
N VAL A 27 -5.32 -6.66 0.55
CA VAL A 27 -5.00 -5.39 1.20
C VAL A 27 -3.60 -4.91 0.79
N ALA A 28 -2.61 -5.81 0.80
CA ALA A 28 -1.26 -5.49 0.38
C ALA A 28 -1.21 -5.11 -1.11
N ASP A 29 -1.97 -5.81 -1.96
CA ASP A 29 -2.07 -5.52 -3.39
C ASP A 29 -2.56 -4.09 -3.64
N LEU A 30 -3.66 -3.73 -2.98
CA LEU A 30 -4.26 -2.40 -3.11
C LEU A 30 -3.34 -1.30 -2.58
N MET A 31 -2.69 -1.53 -1.44
CA MET A 31 -1.74 -0.58 -0.87
C MET A 31 -0.54 -0.35 -1.80
N LEU A 32 -0.01 -1.40 -2.40
CA LEU A 32 1.13 -1.31 -3.31
C LEU A 32 0.74 -0.68 -4.64
N PHE A 33 -0.45 -1.00 -5.16
CA PHE A 33 -1.04 -0.36 -6.33
C PHE A 33 -1.19 1.15 -6.14
N TYR A 34 -1.62 1.61 -4.97
CA TYR A 34 -1.70 3.04 -4.67
C TYR A 34 -0.35 3.76 -4.84
N VAL A 35 0.75 3.15 -4.38
CA VAL A 35 2.10 3.73 -4.54
C VAL A 35 2.54 3.71 -6.01
N GLU A 36 2.22 2.66 -6.76
CA GLU A 36 2.48 2.62 -8.21
C GLU A 36 1.79 3.75 -8.96
N ILE A 37 0.55 4.07 -8.58
CA ILE A 37 -0.16 5.21 -9.16
C ILE A 37 0.60 6.51 -8.88
N GLY A 38 1.06 6.74 -7.65
CA GLY A 38 1.88 7.92 -7.31
C GLY A 38 3.11 8.06 -8.21
N CYS A 39 3.87 6.97 -8.39
CA CYS A 39 5.05 6.95 -9.26
C CYS A 39 4.68 7.20 -10.73
N ARG A 40 3.59 6.61 -11.22
CA ARG A 40 3.10 6.83 -12.59
C ARG A 40 2.68 8.28 -12.83
N PHE A 41 2.10 8.95 -11.85
CA PHE A 41 1.73 10.36 -11.95
C PHE A 41 2.98 11.21 -12.19
N THR A 42 4.02 11.01 -11.40
CA THR A 42 5.30 11.70 -11.58
C THR A 42 5.94 11.42 -12.94
N LEU A 43 6.00 10.16 -13.36
CA LEU A 43 6.57 9.80 -14.66
C LEU A 43 5.75 10.36 -15.85
N THR A 44 4.46 10.63 -15.66
CA THR A 44 3.58 11.14 -16.73
C THR A 44 3.56 12.66 -16.79
N TYR A 45 3.53 13.33 -15.63
CA TYR A 45 3.30 14.77 -15.53
C TYR A 45 4.54 15.56 -15.08
N GLY A 46 5.64 14.87 -14.81
CA GLY A 46 6.87 15.45 -14.30
C GLY A 46 6.84 15.67 -12.78
N ASP A 47 7.83 16.41 -12.30
CA ASP A 47 7.99 16.70 -10.88
C ASP A 47 6.80 17.50 -10.32
N ILE A 48 6.20 17.03 -9.21
CA ILE A 48 4.99 17.62 -8.61
C ILE A 48 5.38 18.58 -7.48
N ASP A 49 5.54 18.08 -6.25
CA ASP A 49 6.04 18.83 -5.10
C ASP A 49 6.49 17.90 -3.97
N GLU A 50 7.25 18.44 -3.02
CA GLU A 50 7.77 17.68 -1.86
C GLU A 50 6.65 17.02 -1.01
N PRO A 51 5.54 17.70 -0.65
CA PRO A 51 4.46 17.08 0.11
C PRO A 51 3.84 15.86 -0.57
N PHE A 52 3.68 15.90 -1.89
CA PHE A 52 3.21 14.76 -2.67
C PHE A 52 4.14 13.57 -2.47
N TYR A 53 5.45 13.75 -2.71
CA TYR A 53 6.43 12.68 -2.59
C TYR A 53 6.55 12.12 -1.18
N ALA A 54 6.65 12.99 -0.17
CA ALA A 54 6.73 12.60 1.23
C ALA A 54 5.50 11.77 1.66
N SER A 55 4.31 12.07 1.11
CA SER A 55 3.11 11.29 1.40
C SER A 55 3.18 9.87 0.85
N PHE A 56 3.66 9.69 -0.39
CA PHE A 56 3.79 8.38 -1.04
C PHE A 56 4.93 7.56 -0.44
N ALA A 57 6.05 8.17 -0.08
CA ALA A 57 7.17 7.49 0.56
C ALA A 57 6.77 6.94 1.94
N ARG A 58 6.09 7.75 2.76
CA ARG A 58 5.51 7.30 4.04
C ARG A 58 4.49 6.17 3.85
N TYR A 59 3.68 6.25 2.80
CA TYR A 59 2.69 5.20 2.52
C TYR A 59 3.36 3.90 2.04
N PHE A 60 4.43 4.00 1.25
CA PHE A 60 5.25 2.86 0.86
C PHE A 60 5.89 2.18 2.08
N ASP A 61 6.43 2.94 3.05
CA ASP A 61 6.96 2.36 4.29
C ASP A 61 5.90 1.62 5.09
N LYS A 62 4.70 2.19 5.21
CA LYS A 62 3.55 1.51 5.81
C LYS A 62 3.19 0.21 5.06
N THR A 63 3.25 0.23 3.73
CA THR A 63 2.95 -0.92 2.87
C THR A 63 3.99 -2.03 3.04
N MET A 64 5.28 -1.70 3.00
CA MET A 64 6.36 -2.67 3.21
C MET A 64 6.32 -3.28 4.62
N LYS A 65 6.01 -2.47 5.63
CA LYS A 65 5.76 -2.95 7.00
C LYS A 65 4.60 -3.94 7.05
N TYR A 66 3.49 -3.63 6.36
CA TYR A 66 2.32 -4.50 6.31
C TYR A 66 2.61 -5.83 5.60
N ILE A 67 3.23 -5.78 4.42
CA ILE A 67 3.68 -6.97 3.67
C ILE A 67 4.54 -7.86 4.56
N ARG A 68 5.50 -7.27 5.27
CA ARG A 68 6.38 -8.01 6.17
C ARG A 68 5.63 -8.65 7.33
N ALA A 69 4.77 -7.89 8.00
CA ALA A 69 4.01 -8.36 9.16
C ALA A 69 3.05 -9.51 8.82
N ASN A 70 2.59 -9.59 7.57
CA ASN A 70 1.71 -10.64 7.08
C ASN A 70 2.44 -11.77 6.31
N ASN A 71 3.77 -11.80 6.33
CA ASN A 71 4.60 -12.81 5.64
C ASN A 71 4.40 -12.88 4.11
N LEU A 72 4.10 -11.74 3.47
CA LEU A 72 3.79 -11.65 2.04
C LEU A 72 5.00 -11.26 1.17
N MET A 73 6.21 -11.28 1.74
CA MET A 73 7.40 -10.78 1.05
C MET A 73 7.76 -11.61 -0.19
N SER A 74 7.54 -12.93 -0.15
CA SER A 74 7.74 -13.80 -1.33
C SER A 74 6.84 -13.43 -2.52
N VAL A 75 5.68 -12.83 -2.24
CA VAL A 75 4.71 -12.39 -3.26
C VAL A 75 5.11 -11.01 -3.81
N TYR A 76 5.39 -10.05 -2.94
CA TYR A 76 5.48 -8.64 -3.33
C TYR A 76 6.89 -8.08 -3.49
N ARG A 77 7.95 -8.78 -3.06
CA ARG A 77 9.33 -8.27 -3.11
C ARG A 77 9.73 -7.76 -4.49
N ASN A 78 9.46 -8.55 -5.53
CA ASN A 78 9.84 -8.18 -6.90
C ASN A 78 9.06 -6.97 -7.41
N ARG A 79 7.77 -6.85 -7.05
CA ARG A 79 6.94 -5.70 -7.44
C ARG A 79 7.37 -4.44 -6.71
N ALA A 80 7.61 -4.53 -5.41
CA ALA A 80 8.14 -3.41 -4.62
C ALA A 80 9.50 -2.92 -5.16
N LYS A 81 10.40 -3.84 -5.54
CA LYS A 81 11.71 -3.46 -6.13
C LYS A 81 11.53 -2.71 -7.46
N LYS A 82 10.61 -3.16 -8.32
CA LYS A 82 10.30 -2.46 -9.58
C LYS A 82 9.81 -1.04 -9.36
N ILE A 83 9.03 -0.79 -8.30
CA ILE A 83 8.59 0.57 -7.95
C ILE A 83 9.79 1.45 -7.63
N VAL A 84 10.68 0.98 -6.74
CA VAL A 84 11.91 1.73 -6.38
C VAL A 84 12.74 2.03 -7.63
N ASP A 85 12.93 1.03 -8.50
CA ASP A 85 13.76 1.18 -9.70
C ASP A 85 13.13 2.09 -10.75
N SER A 86 11.80 2.23 -10.76
CA SER A 86 11.09 3.04 -11.76
C SER A 86 11.25 4.54 -11.60
N VAL A 87 11.68 5.01 -10.43
CA VAL A 87 11.77 6.44 -10.10
C VAL A 87 13.19 6.93 -9.83
N TYR A 88 14.20 6.06 -9.96
CA TYR A 88 15.57 6.32 -9.52
C TYR A 88 16.26 7.46 -10.27
N ASP A 89 16.02 7.61 -11.57
CA ASP A 89 16.73 8.58 -12.42
C ASP A 89 15.93 9.88 -12.68
N ASP A 90 14.62 9.88 -12.44
CA ASP A 90 13.69 10.90 -12.95
C ASP A 90 12.97 11.73 -11.88
N VAL A 91 13.21 11.47 -10.58
CA VAL A 91 12.42 12.10 -9.49
C VAL A 91 13.30 12.77 -8.43
N GLY A 92 13.00 14.03 -8.13
CA GLY A 92 13.72 14.82 -7.13
C GLY A 92 13.31 14.55 -5.67
N TRP A 93 13.70 15.47 -4.78
CA TRP A 93 13.23 15.56 -3.38
C TRP A 93 13.60 14.39 -2.46
N GLY A 94 14.60 13.58 -2.83
CA GLY A 94 15.00 12.40 -2.05
C GLY A 94 13.95 11.27 -2.06
N PHE A 95 12.92 11.38 -2.91
CA PHE A 95 11.86 10.38 -3.00
C PHE A 95 12.38 8.98 -3.34
N PRO A 96 13.27 8.80 -4.34
CA PRO A 96 13.80 7.47 -4.65
C PRO A 96 14.60 6.88 -3.49
N ASP A 97 15.35 7.71 -2.76
CA ASP A 97 16.14 7.29 -1.61
C ASP A 97 15.24 6.81 -0.47
N GLU A 98 14.15 7.54 -0.15
CA GLU A 98 13.20 7.12 0.89
C GLU A 98 12.52 5.78 0.54
N LEU A 99 12.17 5.56 -0.73
CA LEU A 99 11.63 4.28 -1.18
C LEU A 99 12.65 3.15 -1.06
N LEU A 100 13.90 3.39 -1.47
CA LEU A 100 14.99 2.41 -1.38
C LEU A 100 15.29 2.03 0.07
N ASP A 101 15.36 3.03 0.96
CA ASP A 101 15.59 2.83 2.40
C ASP A 101 14.49 1.97 3.01
N SER A 102 13.24 2.27 2.70
CA SER A 102 12.12 1.48 3.20
C SER A 102 12.14 0.05 2.65
N TYR A 103 12.39 -0.12 1.35
CA TYR A 103 12.52 -1.44 0.73
C TYR A 103 13.60 -2.28 1.43
N ASN A 104 14.81 -1.72 1.59
CA ASN A 104 15.94 -2.41 2.23
C ASN A 104 15.64 -2.77 3.69
N LYS A 105 15.02 -1.85 4.44
CA LYS A 105 14.64 -2.03 5.84
C LYS A 105 13.73 -3.23 6.10
N TYR A 106 12.83 -3.58 5.19
CA TYR A 106 11.85 -4.66 5.39
C TYR A 106 12.18 -5.96 4.65
N VAL A 107 12.96 -5.89 3.57
CA VAL A 107 13.39 -7.07 2.82
C VAL A 107 14.53 -7.82 3.50
N THR A 108 15.44 -7.10 4.17
CA THR A 108 16.63 -7.70 4.81
C THR A 108 16.41 -8.17 6.25
N LYS A 109 15.38 -7.65 6.93
CA LYS A 109 14.96 -8.14 8.25
C LYS A 109 14.34 -9.52 8.16
#